data_AF-A0A396M9V8-F1
#
_entry.id   AF-A0A396M9V8-F1
#
_cell.length_a   1.000
_cell.length_b   1.000
_cell.length_c   1.000
_cell.angle_alpha   90.00
_cell.angle_beta   90.00
_cell.angle_gamma   90.00
#
_symmetry.space_group_name_H-M   'P 1'
#
loop_
_entity.id
_entity.type
_entity.pdbx_description
1 polymer ?
#
loop_
_entity_poly.entity_id
_entity_poly.type
_entity_poly.pdbx_seq_one_letter_code
_entity_poly.pdbx_strand_id
1 'polypeptide(L)'
;MKSTFSILFYLKKGSERKDGRAMIMARITIDGKVAQFSTKQSVLPANWNVEAGKVKGKDAGKINALLDDVRSSLNKIYHDQQRDNYYVTTETVKNEFLGYRIKQETVLALFKEHNENSKKQIGISITRPTYLKYEVTRRHLTNFILSEYKLSDMPLRDINHKFIAGFESFLRTECKCCHNTTVKFLQFFRRIIIIARENGKLQTNPFAEYKVRLEEVDRGYLTEYEIALILKKPMVTKRLEHVRDLFIFSCFSNL
;
A
#
# COMPACT_ATOMS: atom_id res chain seq x y z
N MET A 1 11.21 9.48 22.98
CA MET A 1 11.17 8.11 23.54
C MET A 1 12.38 7.35 23.01
N LYS A 2 13.29 6.89 23.89
CA LYS A 2 14.42 6.03 23.47
C LYS A 2 13.88 4.61 23.31
N SER A 3 13.73 4.16 22.07
CA SER A 3 13.41 2.75 21.78
C SER A 3 14.55 1.87 22.31
N THR A 4 14.23 0.85 23.10
CA THR A 4 15.25 0.00 23.76
C THR A 4 15.64 -1.16 22.83
N PHE A 5 16.56 -0.91 21.92
CA PHE A 5 17.14 -1.96 21.06
C PHE A 5 18.27 -2.70 21.78
N SER A 6 18.19 -4.03 21.83
CA SER A 6 19.29 -4.87 22.33
C SER A 6 19.42 -6.18 21.56
N ILE A 7 20.67 -6.65 21.45
CA ILE A 7 21.03 -7.91 20.79
C ILE A 7 21.76 -8.80 21.80
N LEU A 8 21.23 -10.00 22.02
CA LEU A 8 21.81 -11.01 22.91
C LEU A 8 22.11 -12.30 22.13
N PHE A 9 23.29 -12.87 22.36
CA PHE A 9 23.63 -14.22 21.90
C PHE A 9 23.55 -15.19 23.08
N TYR A 10 23.01 -16.38 22.87
CA TYR A 10 22.89 -17.41 23.90
C TYR A 10 22.79 -18.81 23.30
N LEU A 11 23.09 -19.83 24.11
CA LEU A 11 22.89 -21.22 23.71
C LEU A 11 21.43 -21.65 23.91
N LYS A 12 20.83 -22.27 22.90
CA LYS A 12 19.48 -22.84 23.03
C LYS A 12 19.54 -24.09 23.91
N LYS A 13 18.93 -24.01 25.10
CA LYS A 13 18.79 -25.15 26.02
C LYS A 13 18.00 -26.28 25.34
N GLY A 14 18.47 -27.52 25.49
CA GLY A 14 17.82 -28.72 24.95
C GLY A 14 17.95 -28.94 23.44
N SER A 15 18.78 -28.17 22.74
CA SER A 15 19.06 -28.38 21.31
C SER A 15 20.49 -28.88 21.06
N GLU A 16 21.01 -29.69 21.97
CA GLU A 16 22.31 -30.32 21.81
C GLU A 16 22.23 -31.31 20.64
N ARG A 17 23.19 -31.20 19.74
CA ARG A 17 23.35 -32.14 18.64
C ARG A 17 23.91 -33.47 19.18
N LYS A 18 23.87 -34.52 18.36
CA LYS A 18 24.47 -35.82 18.70
C LYS A 18 25.96 -35.73 19.07
N ASP A 19 26.66 -34.67 18.64
CA ASP A 19 28.06 -34.39 18.97
C ASP A 19 28.25 -33.54 20.25
N GLY A 20 27.19 -33.31 21.04
CA GLY A 20 27.23 -32.54 22.29
C GLY A 20 27.33 -31.01 22.12
N ARG A 21 27.31 -30.50 20.87
CA ARG A 21 27.34 -29.05 20.62
C ARG A 21 25.94 -28.44 20.70
N ALA A 22 25.85 -27.27 21.33
CA ALA A 22 24.64 -26.47 21.38
C ALA A 22 24.69 -25.34 20.34
N MET A 23 23.53 -24.99 19.79
CA MET A 23 23.40 -23.94 18.77
C MET A 23 23.36 -22.55 19.41
N ILE A 24 24.10 -21.61 18.81
CA ILE A 24 24.10 -20.21 19.23
C ILE A 24 22.91 -19.51 18.56
N MET A 25 22.02 -18.96 19.38
CA MET A 25 20.86 -18.17 18.96
C MET A 25 21.16 -16.69 19.11
N ALA A 26 20.62 -15.88 18.21
CA ALA A 26 20.54 -14.44 18.33
C ALA A 26 19.13 -14.04 18.78
N ARG A 27 19.05 -13.14 19.75
CA ARG A 27 17.81 -12.53 20.26
C ARG A 27 17.87 -11.02 20.04
N ILE A 28 16.86 -10.49 19.37
CA ILE A 28 16.63 -9.06 19.20
C ILE A 28 15.50 -8.67 20.15
N THR A 29 15.69 -7.58 20.92
CA THR A 29 14.64 -6.97 21.74
C THR A 29 14.44 -5.52 21.30
N ILE A 30 13.19 -5.13 21.04
CA ILE A 30 12.78 -3.75 20.73
C ILE A 30 11.50 -3.48 21.51
N ASP A 31 11.51 -2.45 22.36
CA ASP A 31 10.35 -2.00 23.12
C ASP A 31 9.60 -3.14 23.84
N GLY A 32 10.37 -4.03 24.48
CA GLY A 32 9.87 -5.19 25.22
C GLY A 32 9.44 -6.39 24.36
N LYS A 33 9.34 -6.25 23.04
CA LYS A 33 9.08 -7.36 22.11
C LYS A 33 10.37 -8.06 21.74
N VAL A 34 10.30 -9.37 21.52
CA VAL A 34 11.46 -10.22 21.27
C VAL A 34 11.29 -11.00 19.97
N ALA A 35 12.35 -11.06 19.15
CA ALA A 35 12.46 -12.03 18.05
C ALA A 35 13.78 -12.81 18.18
N GLN A 36 13.78 -14.06 17.71
CA GLN A 36 14.92 -14.97 17.86
C GLN A 36 15.17 -15.70 16.53
N PHE A 37 16.44 -15.94 16.21
CA PHE A 37 16.83 -16.73 15.05
C PHE A 37 18.17 -17.43 15.29
N SER A 38 18.45 -18.47 14.51
CA SER A 38 19.70 -19.24 14.60
C SER A 38 20.83 -18.52 13.86
N THR A 39 22.00 -18.43 14.47
CA THR A 39 23.23 -17.96 13.82
C THR A 39 23.88 -19.03 12.92
N LYS A 40 23.32 -20.25 12.91
CA LYS A 40 23.87 -21.46 12.29
C LYS A 40 25.22 -21.92 12.86
N GLN A 41 25.73 -21.26 13.89
CA GLN A 41 26.93 -21.67 14.62
C GLN A 41 26.57 -22.56 15.82
N SER A 42 27.48 -23.46 16.18
CA SER A 42 27.32 -24.35 17.33
C SER A 42 28.64 -24.54 18.06
N VAL A 43 28.58 -24.63 19.39
CA VAL A 43 29.74 -24.74 20.26
C VAL A 43 29.44 -25.69 21.41
N LEU A 44 30.47 -26.30 21.99
CA LEU A 44 30.33 -27.03 23.26
C LEU A 44 29.91 -26.07 24.37
N PRO A 45 28.93 -26.41 25.23
CA PRO A 45 28.50 -25.55 26.32
C PRO A 45 29.64 -25.08 27.24
N ALA A 46 30.64 -25.94 27.48
CA ALA A 46 31.82 -25.60 28.29
C ALA A 46 32.67 -24.44 27.70
N ASN A 47 32.61 -24.25 26.39
CA ASN A 47 33.35 -23.20 25.68
C ASN A 47 32.55 -21.91 25.52
N TRP A 48 31.37 -21.79 26.13
CA TRP A 48 30.53 -20.60 26.05
C TRP A 48 30.67 -19.70 27.28
N ASN A 49 30.95 -18.42 27.07
CA ASN A 49 30.86 -17.40 28.11
C ASN A 49 29.44 -16.82 28.14
N VAL A 50 28.70 -17.10 29.20
CA VAL A 50 27.33 -16.59 29.38
C VAL A 50 27.31 -15.07 29.53
N GLU A 51 28.20 -14.50 30.35
CA GLU A 51 28.24 -13.05 30.62
C GLU A 51 28.68 -12.25 29.40
N ALA A 52 29.72 -12.71 28.71
CA ALA A 52 30.22 -12.01 27.53
C ALA A 52 29.39 -12.29 26.26
N GLY A 53 28.56 -13.34 26.26
CA GLY A 53 27.85 -13.81 25.07
C GLY A 53 28.80 -14.19 23.94
N LYS A 54 29.96 -14.76 24.27
CA LYS A 54 31.07 -15.09 23.35
C LYS A 54 31.62 -16.49 23.60
N VAL A 55 32.21 -17.08 22.56
CA VAL A 55 32.94 -18.35 22.64
C VAL A 55 34.34 -18.13 23.23
N LYS A 56 34.83 -19.10 24.02
CA LYS A 56 36.19 -19.20 24.55
C LYS A 56 36.94 -20.39 23.91
N GLY A 57 38.27 -20.38 23.96
CA GLY A 57 39.12 -21.47 23.47
C GLY A 57 39.55 -21.32 22.01
N LYS A 58 40.03 -22.41 21.41
CA LYS A 58 40.73 -22.43 20.12
C LYS A 58 39.88 -21.92 18.93
N ASP A 59 38.59 -22.23 18.93
CA ASP A 59 37.65 -21.83 17.86
C ASP A 59 37.00 -20.44 18.08
N ALA A 60 37.37 -19.75 19.17
CA ALA A 60 36.73 -18.50 19.58
C ALA A 60 36.88 -17.38 18.55
N GLY A 61 38.04 -17.24 17.93
CA GLY A 61 38.32 -16.13 17.01
C GLY A 61 37.34 -16.08 15.83
N LYS A 62 37.16 -17.22 15.15
CA LYS A 62 36.28 -17.32 13.97
C LYS A 62 34.80 -17.14 14.33
N ILE A 63 34.34 -17.80 15.39
CA ILE A 63 32.92 -17.74 15.80
C ILE A 63 32.60 -16.34 16.32
N ASN A 64 33.44 -15.75 17.17
CA ASN A 64 33.20 -14.42 17.73
C ASN A 64 33.22 -13.33 16.65
N ALA A 65 34.12 -13.42 15.66
CA ALA A 65 34.12 -12.49 14.52
C ALA A 65 32.79 -12.53 13.75
N LEU A 66 32.24 -13.73 13.53
CA LEU A 66 30.92 -13.87 12.88
C LEU A 66 29.80 -13.31 13.76
N LEU A 67 29.81 -13.53 15.07
CA LEU A 67 28.81 -12.96 15.98
C LEU A 67 28.88 -11.42 16.01
N ASP A 68 30.09 -10.85 15.96
CA ASP A 68 30.29 -9.41 15.91
C ASP A 68 29.83 -8.82 14.55
N ASP A 69 29.99 -9.54 13.44
CA ASP A 69 29.45 -9.17 12.12
C ASP A 69 27.91 -9.21 12.10
N VAL A 70 27.30 -10.27 12.66
CA VAL A 70 25.84 -10.37 12.83
C VAL A 70 25.32 -9.18 13.65
N ARG A 71 25.98 -8.86 14.78
CA ARG A 71 25.61 -7.71 15.62
C ARG A 71 25.71 -6.41 14.84
N SER A 72 26.79 -6.20 14.09
CA SER A 72 27.01 -5.00 13.29
C SER A 72 25.95 -4.82 12.21
N SER A 73 25.61 -5.90 11.50
CA SER A 73 24.56 -5.92 10.49
C SER A 73 23.18 -5.60 11.08
N LEU A 74 22.82 -6.19 12.22
CA LEU A 74 21.56 -5.91 12.91
C LEU A 74 21.47 -4.46 13.41
N ASN A 75 22.56 -3.91 13.98
CA ASN A 75 22.62 -2.50 14.37
C ASN A 75 22.40 -1.58 13.17
N LYS A 76 23.06 -1.87 12.04
CA LYS A 76 22.91 -1.10 10.80
C LYS A 76 21.46 -1.11 10.31
N ILE A 77 20.84 -2.29 10.19
CA ILE A 77 19.44 -2.44 9.77
C ILE A 77 18.50 -1.66 10.70
N TYR A 78 18.69 -1.77 12.02
CA TYR A 78 17.88 -1.03 12.99
C TYR A 78 17.98 0.48 12.79
N HIS A 79 19.18 1.02 12.65
CA HIS A 79 19.39 2.46 12.45
C HIS A 79 18.93 2.96 11.09
N ASP A 80 19.07 2.16 10.03
CA ASP A 80 18.57 2.48 8.70
C ASP A 80 17.03 2.53 8.72
N GLN A 81 16.36 1.51 9.29
CA GLN A 81 14.90 1.52 9.47
C GLN A 81 14.42 2.70 10.34
N GLN A 82 15.15 3.04 11.40
CA GLN A 82 14.82 4.18 12.26
C GLN A 82 14.95 5.52 11.53
N ARG A 83 15.95 5.67 10.65
CA ARG A 83 16.19 6.89 9.86
C ARG A 83 15.10 7.09 8.80
N ASP A 84 14.63 6.02 8.19
CA ASP A 84 13.60 6.02 7.16
C ASP A 84 12.17 6.31 7.71
N ASN A 85 12.03 6.71 8.98
CA ASN A 85 10.75 6.84 9.70
C ASN A 85 9.89 5.57 9.63
N TYR A 86 10.51 4.39 9.51
CA TYR A 86 9.82 3.12 9.51
C TYR A 86 9.46 2.72 10.96
N TYR A 87 8.30 2.12 11.17
CA TYR A 87 7.96 1.53 12.47
C TYR A 87 8.83 0.29 12.69
N VAL A 88 9.92 0.46 13.43
CA VAL A 88 10.91 -0.60 13.65
C VAL A 88 10.34 -1.64 14.61
N THR A 89 10.26 -2.89 14.18
CA THR A 89 9.85 -4.02 15.03
C THR A 89 10.93 -5.09 15.04
N THR A 90 10.89 -5.99 16.02
CA THR A 90 11.83 -7.11 16.08
C THR A 90 11.72 -8.03 14.86
N GLU A 91 10.52 -8.23 14.32
CA GLU A 91 10.32 -9.03 13.10
C GLU A 91 10.80 -8.31 11.85
N THR A 92 10.66 -6.98 11.74
CA THR A 92 11.13 -6.26 10.55
C THR A 92 12.65 -6.29 10.45
N VAL A 93 13.36 -6.09 11.56
CA VAL A 93 14.83 -6.20 11.61
C VAL A 93 15.29 -7.63 11.33
N LYS A 94 14.65 -8.63 11.95
CA LYS A 94 14.97 -10.05 11.73
C LYS A 94 14.74 -10.46 10.27
N ASN A 95 13.61 -10.06 9.68
CA ASN A 95 13.26 -10.44 8.32
C ASN A 95 14.25 -9.84 7.32
N GLU A 96 14.58 -8.56 7.46
CA GLU A 96 15.57 -7.92 6.61
C GLU A 96 16.95 -8.58 6.74
N PHE A 97 17.39 -8.87 7.97
CA PHE A 97 18.66 -9.57 8.21
C PHE A 97 18.71 -10.96 7.56
N LEU A 98 17.60 -11.71 7.63
CA LEU A 98 17.50 -13.05 7.03
C LEU A 98 17.26 -13.01 5.52
N GLY A 99 17.21 -11.82 4.91
CA GLY A 99 16.94 -11.64 3.49
C GLY A 99 15.47 -11.85 3.10
N TYR A 100 14.57 -12.01 4.08
CA TYR A 100 13.13 -11.93 3.86
C TYR A 100 12.78 -10.47 3.65
N ARG A 101 12.84 -10.01 2.39
CA ARG A 101 12.25 -8.72 2.02
C ARG A 101 10.79 -8.76 2.42
N ILE A 102 10.40 -8.03 3.46
CA ILE A 102 9.01 -7.67 3.68
C ILE A 102 8.58 -7.03 2.37
N LYS A 103 7.63 -7.66 1.67
CA LYS A 103 7.03 -7.05 0.48
C LYS A 103 6.53 -5.69 0.93
N GLN A 104 7.22 -4.63 0.53
CA GLN A 104 6.71 -3.28 0.76
C GLN A 104 5.36 -3.25 0.08
N GLU A 105 4.32 -2.94 0.84
CA GLU A 105 3.01 -2.80 0.25
C GLU A 105 3.01 -1.58 -0.66
N THR A 106 2.63 -1.81 -1.91
CA THR A 106 2.63 -0.80 -2.95
C THR A 106 1.21 -0.40 -3.29
N VAL A 107 1.06 0.82 -3.79
CA VAL A 107 -0.24 1.43 -4.03
C VAL A 107 -1.02 0.69 -5.11
N LEU A 108 -0.39 0.25 -6.21
CA LEU A 108 -1.11 -0.43 -7.29
C LEU A 108 -1.47 -1.87 -6.92
N ALA A 109 -0.67 -2.54 -6.08
CA ALA A 109 -1.01 -3.85 -5.54
C ALA A 109 -2.26 -3.78 -4.65
N LEU A 110 -2.31 -2.80 -3.73
CA LEU A 110 -3.47 -2.60 -2.87
C LEU A 110 -4.72 -2.20 -3.66
N PHE A 111 -4.56 -1.35 -4.67
CA PHE A 111 -5.63 -0.99 -5.59
C PHE A 111 -6.15 -2.23 -6.35
N LYS A 112 -5.25 -3.09 -6.85
CA LYS A 112 -5.62 -4.33 -7.56
C LYS A 112 -6.41 -5.26 -6.65
N GLU A 113 -5.95 -5.48 -5.42
CA GLU A 113 -6.66 -6.29 -4.42
C GLU A 113 -8.09 -5.77 -4.18
N HIS A 114 -8.23 -4.45 -4.01
CA HIS A 114 -9.54 -3.81 -3.86
C HIS A 114 -10.45 -4.04 -5.07
N ASN A 115 -9.91 -3.92 -6.29
CA ASN A 115 -10.70 -4.07 -7.52
C ASN A 115 -11.15 -5.52 -7.73
N GLU A 116 -10.31 -6.51 -7.43
CA GLU A 116 -10.70 -7.92 -7.49
C GLU A 116 -11.82 -8.26 -6.48
N ASN A 117 -11.76 -7.69 -5.28
CA ASN A 117 -12.85 -7.83 -4.31
C ASN A 117 -14.12 -7.11 -4.78
N SER A 118 -13.99 -5.91 -5.34
CA SER A 118 -15.12 -5.15 -5.89
C SER A 118 -15.80 -5.87 -7.04
N LYS A 119 -15.04 -6.58 -7.87
CA LYS A 119 -15.54 -7.39 -8.99
C LYS A 119 -16.45 -8.53 -8.52
N LYS A 120 -16.10 -9.18 -7.41
CA LYS A 120 -16.93 -10.24 -6.80
C LYS A 120 -18.24 -9.72 -6.23
N GLN A 121 -18.32 -8.43 -5.93
CA GLN A 121 -19.50 -7.78 -5.36
C GLN A 121 -20.44 -7.17 -6.42
N ILE A 122 -20.14 -7.35 -7.71
CA ILE A 122 -20.99 -6.85 -8.80
C ILE A 122 -22.35 -7.56 -8.75
N GLY A 123 -23.43 -6.77 -8.70
CA GLY A 123 -24.80 -7.27 -8.60
C GLY A 123 -25.27 -7.57 -7.17
N ILE A 124 -24.41 -7.36 -6.16
CA ILE A 124 -24.76 -7.47 -4.74
C ILE A 124 -24.76 -6.07 -4.12
N SER A 125 -23.57 -5.47 -4.00
CA SER A 125 -23.38 -4.17 -3.34
C SER A 125 -22.64 -3.16 -4.23
N ILE A 126 -22.09 -3.60 -5.36
CA ILE A 126 -21.38 -2.75 -6.31
C ILE A 126 -22.03 -2.89 -7.69
N THR A 127 -22.16 -1.76 -8.39
CA THR A 127 -22.60 -1.73 -9.78
C THR A 127 -21.41 -1.88 -10.72
N ARG A 128 -21.63 -2.50 -11.89
CA ARG A 128 -20.59 -2.65 -12.92
C ARG A 128 -19.93 -1.31 -13.32
N PRO A 129 -20.68 -0.19 -13.50
CA PRO A 129 -20.07 1.11 -13.77
C PRO A 129 -19.11 1.58 -12.68
N THR A 130 -19.44 1.35 -11.40
CA THR A 130 -18.56 1.72 -10.28
C THR A 130 -17.27 0.92 -10.28
N TYR A 131 -17.33 -0.40 -10.50
CA TYR A 131 -16.14 -1.24 -10.66
C TYR A 131 -15.25 -0.75 -11.82
N LEU A 132 -15.83 -0.46 -12.99
CA LEU A 132 -15.07 0.03 -14.13
C LEU A 132 -14.35 1.36 -13.83
N LYS A 133 -14.97 2.26 -13.06
CA LYS A 133 -14.32 3.51 -12.63
C LYS A 133 -13.10 3.25 -11.75
N TYR A 134 -13.14 2.27 -10.85
CA TYR A 134 -11.97 1.87 -10.07
C TYR A 134 -10.84 1.29 -10.95
N GLU A 135 -11.16 0.46 -11.94
CA GLU A 135 -10.16 -0.05 -12.89
C GLU A 135 -9.52 1.07 -13.72
N VAL A 136 -10.33 2.01 -14.22
CA VAL A 136 -9.84 3.17 -14.97
C VAL A 136 -8.94 4.04 -14.09
N THR A 137 -9.35 4.29 -12.84
CA THR A 137 -8.52 5.05 -11.87
C THR A 137 -7.17 4.36 -11.66
N ARG A 138 -7.16 3.04 -11.42
CA ARG A 138 -5.93 2.26 -11.24
C ARG A 138 -5.02 2.38 -12.46
N ARG A 139 -5.58 2.31 -13.67
CA ARG A 139 -4.81 2.45 -14.91
C ARG A 139 -4.19 3.84 -15.06
N HIS A 140 -4.95 4.91 -14.77
CA HIS A 140 -4.39 6.26 -14.79
C HIS A 140 -3.27 6.41 -13.76
N LEU A 141 -3.44 5.85 -12.56
CA LEU A 141 -2.41 5.86 -11.52
C LEU A 141 -1.16 5.10 -11.95
N THR A 142 -1.30 3.94 -12.59
CA THR A 142 -0.17 3.19 -13.17
C THR A 142 0.60 4.04 -14.19
N ASN A 143 -0.12 4.68 -15.12
CA ASN A 143 0.51 5.50 -16.16
C ASN A 143 1.21 6.73 -15.58
N PHE A 144 0.63 7.36 -14.55
CA PHE A 144 1.24 8.44 -13.81
C PHE A 144 2.55 8.01 -13.14
N ILE A 145 2.54 6.91 -12.39
CA ILE A 145 3.73 6.39 -11.71
C ILE A 145 4.84 6.07 -12.73
N LEU A 146 4.48 5.44 -13.84
CA LEU A 146 5.43 5.08 -14.88
C LEU A 146 6.00 6.31 -15.61
N SER A 147 5.18 7.32 -15.89
CA SER A 147 5.61 8.52 -16.62
C SER A 147 6.46 9.45 -15.75
N GLU A 148 6.03 9.76 -14.54
CA GLU A 148 6.68 10.74 -13.66
C GLU A 148 7.86 10.15 -12.86
N TYR A 149 7.69 8.94 -12.32
CA TYR A 149 8.67 8.36 -11.40
C TYR A 149 9.53 7.28 -12.06
N LYS A 150 9.18 6.83 -13.28
CA LYS A 150 9.83 5.71 -14.00
C LYS A 150 9.84 4.41 -13.20
N LEU A 151 8.82 4.20 -12.38
CA LEU A 151 8.64 3.01 -11.56
C LEU A 151 7.47 2.18 -12.08
N SER A 152 7.49 0.87 -11.81
CA SER A 152 6.36 -0.02 -12.09
C SER A 152 5.26 0.09 -11.03
N ASP A 153 5.61 0.51 -9.81
CA ASP A 153 4.69 0.72 -8.70
C ASP A 153 5.33 1.68 -7.67
N MET A 154 4.52 2.22 -6.76
CA MET A 154 4.95 3.16 -5.73
C MET A 154 4.71 2.55 -4.33
N PRO A 155 5.71 2.52 -3.43
CA PRO A 155 5.50 2.16 -2.04
C PRO A 155 4.47 3.07 -1.38
N LEU A 156 3.57 2.51 -0.54
CA LEU A 156 2.52 3.29 0.12
C LEU A 156 3.07 4.45 0.98
N ARG A 157 4.27 4.28 1.54
CA ARG A 157 4.96 5.29 2.35
C ARG A 157 5.33 6.56 1.57
N ASP A 158 5.54 6.43 0.26
CA ASP A 158 5.96 7.54 -0.60
C ASP A 158 4.75 8.34 -1.13
N ILE A 159 3.53 7.89 -0.81
CA ILE A 159 2.29 8.60 -1.14
C ILE A 159 2.10 9.77 -0.16
N ASN A 160 2.51 10.95 -0.59
CA ASN A 160 2.39 12.21 0.16
C ASN A 160 1.53 13.24 -0.61
N HIS A 161 1.39 14.45 -0.05
CA HIS A 161 0.63 15.53 -0.68
C HIS A 161 1.14 15.87 -2.09
N LYS A 162 2.46 15.90 -2.31
CA LYS A 162 3.07 16.17 -3.62
C LYS A 162 2.70 15.10 -4.64
N PHE A 163 2.68 13.83 -4.25
CA PHE A 163 2.24 12.74 -5.10
C PHE A 163 0.79 12.92 -5.54
N ILE A 164 -0.11 13.26 -4.60
CA ILE A 164 -1.55 13.45 -4.89
C ILE A 164 -1.76 14.64 -5.83
N ALA A 165 -1.11 15.78 -5.56
CA ALA A 165 -1.20 16.96 -6.41
C ALA A 165 -0.63 16.70 -7.82
N GLY A 166 0.48 15.96 -7.90
CA GLY A 166 1.05 15.52 -9.18
C GLY A 166 0.07 14.63 -9.96
N PHE A 167 -0.58 13.68 -9.28
CA PHE A 167 -1.57 12.81 -9.91
C PHE A 167 -2.78 13.61 -10.41
N GLU A 168 -3.26 14.59 -9.64
CA GLU A 168 -4.31 15.50 -10.09
C GLU A 168 -3.89 16.26 -11.35
N SER A 169 -2.68 16.81 -11.37
CA SER A 169 -2.14 17.53 -12.53
C SER A 169 -2.10 16.61 -13.75
N PHE A 170 -1.56 15.41 -13.62
CA PHE A 170 -1.50 14.40 -14.68
C PHE A 170 -2.89 14.06 -15.25
N LEU A 171 -3.91 13.94 -14.40
CA LEU A 171 -5.28 13.70 -14.85
C LEU A 171 -5.82 14.86 -15.71
N ARG A 172 -5.49 16.11 -15.35
CA ARG A 172 -5.93 17.30 -16.10
C ARG A 172 -5.14 17.53 -17.38
N THR A 173 -3.82 17.32 -17.36
CA THR A 173 -2.93 17.67 -18.48
C THR A 173 -2.82 16.54 -19.49
N GLU A 174 -2.40 15.35 -19.05
CA GLU A 174 -2.11 14.21 -19.92
C GLU A 174 -3.40 13.45 -20.27
N CYS A 175 -4.24 13.18 -19.27
CA CYS A 175 -5.51 12.48 -19.50
C CYS A 175 -6.63 13.41 -19.97
N LYS A 176 -6.40 14.73 -20.02
CA LYS A 176 -7.36 15.76 -20.45
C LYS A 176 -8.73 15.64 -19.78
N CYS A 177 -8.75 15.20 -18.51
CA CYS A 177 -9.99 15.04 -17.76
C CYS A 177 -10.52 16.41 -17.31
N CYS A 178 -11.84 16.60 -17.46
CA CYS A 178 -12.52 17.76 -16.87
C CYS A 178 -12.49 17.69 -15.34
N HIS A 179 -12.70 18.84 -14.70
CA HIS A 179 -12.57 18.98 -13.24
C HIS A 179 -13.33 17.90 -12.45
N ASN A 180 -14.64 17.76 -12.69
CA ASN A 180 -15.46 16.80 -11.96
C ASN A 180 -15.04 15.34 -12.18
N THR A 181 -14.53 15.01 -13.36
CA THR A 181 -13.98 13.68 -13.65
C THR A 181 -12.70 13.42 -12.86
N THR A 182 -11.79 14.39 -12.85
CA THR A 182 -10.54 14.35 -12.05
C THR A 182 -10.85 14.18 -10.56
N VAL A 183 -11.77 14.98 -10.03
CA VAL A 183 -12.25 14.90 -8.64
C VAL A 183 -12.79 13.50 -8.33
N LYS A 184 -13.54 12.89 -9.25
CA LYS A 184 -14.03 11.50 -9.06
C LYS A 184 -12.89 10.48 -8.99
N PHE A 185 -11.88 10.58 -9.86
CA PHE A 185 -10.70 9.71 -9.78
C PHE A 185 -9.92 9.89 -8.48
N LEU A 186 -9.76 11.12 -7.99
CA LEU A 186 -9.16 11.39 -6.68
C LEU A 186 -10.00 10.81 -5.53
N GLN A 187 -11.34 10.83 -5.62
CA GLN A 187 -12.21 10.19 -4.62
C GLN A 187 -12.00 8.67 -4.58
N PHE A 188 -11.92 8.01 -5.75
CA PHE A 188 -11.64 6.58 -5.82
C PHE A 188 -10.26 6.26 -5.23
N PHE A 189 -9.23 7.02 -5.58
CA PHE A 189 -7.90 6.82 -5.00
C PHE A 189 -7.87 7.09 -3.48
N ARG A 190 -8.55 8.13 -3.00
CA ARG A 190 -8.70 8.41 -1.56
C ARG A 190 -9.33 7.23 -0.82
N ARG A 191 -10.31 6.54 -1.41
CA ARG A 191 -10.92 5.34 -0.80
C ARG A 191 -9.89 4.23 -0.58
N ILE A 192 -9.01 4.00 -1.55
CA ILE A 192 -7.91 3.02 -1.45
C ILE A 192 -6.97 3.35 -0.29
N ILE A 193 -6.59 4.63 -0.15
CA ILE A 193 -5.74 5.09 0.95
C ILE A 193 -6.42 4.95 2.31
N ILE A 194 -7.72 5.25 2.41
CA ILE A 194 -8.49 5.06 3.65
C ILE A 194 -8.49 3.58 4.05
N ILE A 195 -8.76 2.67 3.11
CA ILE A 195 -8.75 1.21 3.38
C ILE A 195 -7.36 0.76 3.84
N ALA A 196 -6.29 1.25 3.21
CA ALA A 196 -4.92 0.95 3.61
C ALA A 196 -4.66 1.38 5.07
N ARG A 197 -5.13 2.58 5.45
CA ARG A 197 -5.03 3.08 6.81
C ARG A 197 -5.86 2.27 7.81
N GLU A 198 -7.11 1.96 7.48
CA GLU A 198 -8.01 1.15 8.32
C GLU A 198 -7.43 -0.25 8.58
N ASN A 199 -6.71 -0.81 7.62
CA ASN A 199 -6.01 -2.09 7.75
C ASN A 199 -4.62 -1.98 8.40
N GLY A 200 -4.23 -0.82 8.93
CA GLY A 200 -2.94 -0.60 9.59
C GLY A 200 -1.72 -0.58 8.65
N LYS A 201 -1.93 -0.54 7.34
CA LYS A 201 -0.88 -0.52 6.29
C LYS A 201 -0.30 0.88 6.08
N LEU A 202 -1.00 1.92 6.53
CA LEU A 202 -0.58 3.31 6.46
C LEU A 202 -0.94 4.03 7.77
N GLN A 203 -0.01 4.78 8.36
CA GLN A 203 -0.24 5.48 9.64
C GLN A 203 -0.97 6.81 9.43
N THR A 204 -0.46 7.62 8.50
CA THR A 204 -0.96 8.97 8.20
C THR A 204 -1.79 8.97 6.93
N ASN A 205 -2.89 9.73 6.91
CA ASN A 205 -3.69 9.88 5.71
C ASN A 205 -3.17 11.06 4.86
N PRO A 206 -2.50 10.83 3.70
CA PRO A 206 -2.03 11.92 2.83
C PRO A 206 -3.16 12.75 2.20
N PHE A 207 -4.40 12.25 2.21
CA PHE A 207 -5.59 12.97 1.75
C PHE A 207 -6.29 13.78 2.86
N ALA A 208 -5.77 13.83 4.09
CA ALA A 208 -6.47 14.44 5.23
C ALA A 208 -6.87 15.90 4.97
N GLU A 209 -5.93 16.70 4.44
CA GLU A 209 -6.14 18.13 4.17
C GLU A 209 -6.45 18.42 2.70
N TYR A 210 -6.43 17.40 1.84
CA TYR A 210 -6.66 17.57 0.40
C TYR A 210 -8.15 17.77 0.10
N LYS A 211 -8.51 18.96 -0.38
CA LYS A 211 -9.89 19.35 -0.68
C LYS A 211 -10.30 18.82 -2.06
N VAL A 212 -11.13 17.78 -2.07
CA VAL A 212 -11.71 17.18 -3.28
C VAL A 212 -13.19 17.57 -3.35
N ARG A 213 -13.51 18.63 -4.10
CA ARG A 213 -14.90 19.14 -4.25
C ARG A 213 -15.32 19.09 -5.70
N LEU A 214 -16.58 18.72 -5.95
CA LEU A 214 -17.18 18.84 -7.27
C LEU A 214 -17.66 20.27 -7.47
N GLU A 215 -17.52 20.77 -8.68
CA GLU A 215 -18.17 21.99 -9.13
C GLU A 215 -19.59 21.66 -9.59
N GLU A 216 -20.53 22.51 -9.22
CA GLU A 216 -21.88 22.44 -9.76
C GLU A 216 -21.83 22.80 -11.25
N VAL A 217 -22.43 21.95 -12.07
CA VAL A 217 -22.51 22.16 -13.52
C VAL A 217 -23.97 22.31 -13.85
N ASP A 218 -24.34 23.47 -14.37
CA ASP A 218 -25.65 23.68 -14.94
C ASP A 218 -25.80 22.77 -16.16
N ARG A 219 -26.77 21.85 -16.07
CA ARG A 219 -27.07 20.92 -17.17
C ARG A 219 -28.04 21.52 -18.17
N GLY A 220 -28.53 22.73 -17.90
CA GLY A 220 -29.69 23.31 -18.54
C GLY A 220 -30.96 22.54 -18.22
N TYR A 221 -32.06 23.06 -18.71
CA TYR A 221 -33.35 22.38 -18.75
C TYR A 221 -34.06 22.77 -20.04
N LEU A 222 -34.98 21.92 -20.48
CA LEU A 222 -35.84 22.27 -21.61
C LEU A 222 -37.03 23.08 -21.09
N THR A 223 -37.31 24.20 -21.74
CA THR A 223 -38.53 24.96 -21.54
C THR A 223 -39.72 24.23 -22.17
N GLU A 224 -40.94 24.54 -21.72
CA GLU A 224 -42.17 24.00 -22.31
C GLU A 224 -42.25 24.27 -23.83
N TYR A 225 -41.77 25.44 -24.25
CA TYR A 225 -41.69 25.81 -25.66
C TYR A 225 -40.75 24.89 -26.45
N GLU A 226 -39.56 24.60 -25.93
CA GLU A 226 -38.60 23.69 -26.57
C GLU A 226 -39.12 22.25 -26.63
N ILE A 227 -39.81 21.79 -25.58
CA ILE A 227 -40.50 20.48 -25.58
C ILE A 227 -41.57 20.44 -26.68
N ALA A 228 -42.38 21.50 -26.81
CA ALA A 228 -43.41 21.61 -27.85
C ALA A 228 -42.81 21.63 -29.27
N LEU A 229 -41.65 22.27 -29.46
CA LEU A 229 -40.91 22.24 -30.71
C LEU A 229 -40.43 20.83 -31.06
N ILE A 230 -39.87 20.10 -30.08
CA ILE A 230 -39.41 18.72 -30.28
C ILE A 230 -40.59 17.83 -30.66
N LEU A 231 -41.72 17.94 -29.96
CA LEU A 231 -42.94 17.17 -30.21
C LEU A 231 -43.46 17.34 -31.65
N LYS A 232 -43.48 18.58 -32.16
CA LYS A 232 -44.01 18.90 -33.50
C LYS A 232 -42.99 18.68 -34.63
N LYS A 233 -41.72 18.42 -34.30
CA LYS A 233 -40.68 18.26 -35.32
C LYS A 233 -40.94 17.00 -36.16
N PRO A 234 -41.08 17.13 -37.50
CA PRO A 234 -41.19 15.98 -38.38
C PRO A 234 -39.87 15.21 -38.38
N MET A 235 -39.94 13.89 -38.25
CA MET A 235 -38.78 13.02 -38.23
C MET A 235 -38.62 12.32 -39.56
N VAL A 236 -37.37 12.07 -39.95
CA VAL A 236 -37.05 11.49 -41.27
C VAL A 236 -37.39 9.99 -41.34
N THR A 237 -37.51 9.32 -40.19
CA THR A 237 -37.78 7.87 -40.13
C THR A 237 -38.67 7.53 -38.93
N LYS A 238 -39.47 6.45 -39.05
CA LYS A 238 -40.30 5.91 -37.95
C LYS A 238 -39.49 5.58 -36.69
N ARG A 239 -38.24 5.16 -36.83
CA ARG A 239 -37.35 4.90 -35.68
C ARG A 239 -37.09 6.18 -34.89
N LEU A 240 -36.85 7.30 -35.57
CA LEU A 240 -36.62 8.59 -34.92
C LEU A 240 -37.92 9.17 -34.33
N GLU A 241 -39.07 8.93 -34.97
CA GLU A 241 -40.38 9.23 -34.35
C GLU A 241 -40.52 8.51 -33.01
N HIS A 242 -40.24 7.21 -32.99
CA HIS A 242 -40.32 6.43 -31.76
C HIS A 242 -39.36 6.94 -30.66
N VAL A 243 -38.13 7.32 -31.01
CA VAL A 243 -37.18 7.92 -30.05
C VAL A 243 -37.71 9.25 -29.51
N ARG A 244 -38.25 10.12 -30.37
CA ARG A 244 -38.88 11.38 -29.94
C ARG A 244 -40.04 11.12 -29.00
N ASP A 245 -40.93 10.20 -29.36
CA ASP A 245 -42.14 9.94 -28.58
C ASP A 245 -41.80 9.37 -27.20
N LEU A 246 -40.80 8.48 -27.10
CA LEU A 246 -40.27 8.00 -25.82
C LEU A 246 -39.63 9.12 -25.00
N PHE A 247 -38.83 9.97 -25.63
CA PHE A 247 -38.21 11.12 -24.95
C PHE A 247 -39.25 12.09 -24.40
N ILE A 248 -40.26 12.44 -25.20
CA ILE A 248 -41.36 13.32 -24.79
C ILE A 248 -42.18 12.66 -23.68
N PHE A 249 -42.47 11.37 -23.79
CA PHE A 249 -43.14 10.61 -22.73
C PHE A 249 -42.37 10.68 -21.41
N SER A 250 -41.04 10.48 -21.42
CA SER A 250 -40.18 10.62 -20.24
C SER A 250 -40.24 12.04 -19.65
N CYS A 251 -40.26 13.08 -20.48
CA CYS A 251 -40.37 14.47 -20.00
C CYS A 251 -41.68 14.72 -19.23
N PHE A 252 -42.80 14.11 -19.66
CA PHE A 252 -44.10 14.27 -18.98
C PHE A 252 -44.31 13.33 -17.80
N SER A 253 -43.60 12.20 -17.76
CA SER A 253 -43.72 11.18 -16.71
C SER A 253 -42.63 11.24 -15.65
N ASN A 254 -41.61 12.10 -15.84
CA ASN A 254 -40.46 12.27 -14.94
C ASN A 254 -39.66 10.96 -14.73
N LEU A 255 -39.51 10.17 -15.80
CA LEU A 255 -38.78 8.90 -15.88
C LEU A 255 -37.35 9.06 -16.43
#